data_AF-A0A4Y2VRK9-F1
#
_entry.id   AF-A0A4Y2VRK9-F1
#
_cell.length_a   1.000
_cell.length_b   1.000
_cell.length_c   1.000
_cell.angle_alpha   90.00
_cell.angle_beta   90.00
_cell.angle_gamma   90.00
#
_symmetry.space_group_name_H-M   'P 1'
#
loop_
_entity.id
_entity.type
_entity.pdbx_description
1 polymer ?
#
loop_
_entity_poly.entity_id
_entity_poly.type
_entity_poly.pdbx_seq_one_letter_code
_entity_poly.pdbx_strand_id
1 'polypeptide(L)'
;MLMKSHSEEGITFYTNYSSRKGQEIADNPQVALLFYWQPLYLQVRIEGKAVKTDPKESEEYFHSRPKSNQLSAATSNQDEVVESMKVNR
;
A
#
# COMPACT_ATOMS: atom_id res chain seq x y z
N MET A 1 2.23 -0.24 -5.45
CA MET A 1 2.24 0.44 -4.14
C MET A 1 2.91 1.79 -4.30
N LEU A 2 2.57 2.80 -3.49
CA LEU A 2 3.21 4.11 -3.52
C LEU A 2 3.71 4.45 -2.12
N MET A 3 4.95 4.94 -2.03
CA MET A 3 5.44 5.60 -0.82
C MET A 3 4.60 6.85 -0.54
N LYS A 4 4.27 7.09 0.73
CA LYS A 4 3.50 8.26 1.16
C LYS A 4 4.28 9.24 2.00
N SER A 5 5.15 8.77 2.86
CA SER A 5 6.07 9.61 3.64
C SER A 5 7.35 8.85 3.95
N HIS A 6 8.37 9.61 4.36
CA HIS A 6 9.61 9.09 4.91
C HIS A 6 10.01 9.95 6.12
N SER A 7 10.61 9.34 7.12
CA SER A 7 11.14 9.98 8.32
C SER A 7 12.39 9.24 8.80
N GLU A 8 12.98 9.67 9.91
CA GLU A 8 14.07 8.91 10.57
C GLU A 8 13.63 7.51 11.01
N GLU A 9 12.32 7.29 11.21
CA GLU A 9 11.75 6.00 11.60
C GLU A 9 11.54 5.04 10.42
N GLY A 10 11.57 5.56 9.18
CA GLY A 10 11.50 4.74 7.97
C GLY A 10 10.56 5.27 6.91
N ILE A 11 9.91 4.36 6.17
CA ILE A 11 9.06 4.66 5.02
C ILE A 11 7.64 4.18 5.28
N THR A 12 6.66 5.05 5.04
CA THR A 12 5.24 4.72 5.17
C THR A 12 4.60 4.47 3.81
N PHE A 13 3.82 3.39 3.73
CA PHE A 13 2.93 3.07 2.62
C PHE A 13 1.60 2.53 3.16
N TYR A 14 0.56 2.56 2.33
CA TYR A 14 -0.76 2.06 2.71
C TYR A 14 -1.24 1.00 1.71
N THR A 15 -1.85 -0.06 2.23
CA THR A 15 -2.43 -1.16 1.46
C THR A 15 -3.65 -1.73 2.20
N ASN A 16 -4.45 -2.55 1.54
CA ASN A 16 -5.49 -3.32 2.21
C ASN A 16 -4.85 -4.45 3.05
N TYR A 17 -5.22 -4.55 4.33
CA TYR A 17 -4.73 -5.60 5.23
C TYR A 17 -5.17 -7.00 4.80
N SER A 18 -6.31 -7.16 4.13
CA SER A 18 -6.78 -8.46 3.63
C SER A 18 -6.13 -8.89 2.32
N SER A 19 -5.37 -8.00 1.67
CA SER A 19 -4.67 -8.31 0.42
C SER A 19 -3.57 -9.36 0.65
N ARG A 20 -3.14 -10.03 -0.42
CA ARG A 20 -2.08 -11.07 -0.35
C ARG A 20 -0.84 -10.55 0.37
N LYS A 21 -0.35 -9.37 -0.02
CA LYS A 21 0.82 -8.74 0.62
C LYS A 21 0.56 -8.36 2.08
N GLY A 22 -0.68 -7.99 2.43
CA GLY A 22 -1.06 -7.66 3.80
C GLY A 22 -0.99 -8.89 4.70
N GLN A 23 -1.45 -10.03 4.20
CA GLN A 23 -1.34 -11.33 4.87
C GLN A 23 0.12 -11.79 4.96
N GLU A 24 0.86 -11.76 3.86
CA GLU A 24 2.29 -12.14 3.84
C GLU A 24 3.13 -11.29 4.83
N ILE A 25 2.87 -9.98 4.94
CA ILE A 25 3.56 -9.10 5.91
C ILE A 25 3.13 -9.39 7.35
N ALA A 26 1.86 -9.75 7.57
CA ALA A 26 1.38 -10.11 8.90
C ALA A 26 2.04 -11.40 9.41
N ASP A 27 2.24 -12.38 8.51
CA ASP A 27 2.87 -13.66 8.82
C ASP A 27 4.39 -13.54 8.92
N ASN A 28 5.01 -12.74 8.03
CA ASN A 28 6.44 -12.47 8.00
C ASN A 28 6.71 -10.99 7.73
N PRO A 29 7.05 -10.18 8.75
CA PRO A 29 7.18 -8.74 8.59
C PRO A 29 8.48 -8.31 7.91
N GLN A 30 9.29 -9.22 7.37
CA GLN A 30 10.49 -8.89 6.60
C GLN A 30 10.10 -8.39 5.21
N VAL A 31 10.46 -7.15 4.89
CA VAL A 31 10.08 -6.48 3.62
C VAL A 31 11.28 -5.85 2.93
N ALA A 32 11.15 -5.71 1.61
CA ALA A 32 12.10 -4.98 0.78
C ALA A 32 11.35 -3.99 -0.14
N LEU A 33 11.90 -2.78 -0.29
CA LEU A 33 11.46 -1.75 -1.21
C LEU A 33 12.57 -1.46 -2.23
N LEU A 34 12.17 -1.23 -3.47
CA LEU A 34 13.08 -0.87 -4.55
C LEU A 34 12.53 0.37 -5.27
N PHE A 35 13.32 1.44 -5.24
CA PHE A 35 13.11 2.63 -6.05
C PHE A 35 14.07 2.57 -7.22
N TYR A 36 13.53 2.68 -8.43
CA TYR A 36 14.32 2.72 -9.65
C TYR A 36 14.00 4.00 -10.42
N TRP A 37 14.99 4.87 -10.56
CA TRP A 37 14.91 6.08 -11.35
C TRP A 37 15.67 5.87 -12.65
N GLN A 38 14.97 5.33 -13.64
CA GLN A 38 15.54 5.01 -14.95
C GLN A 38 16.28 6.20 -15.62
N PRO A 39 15.75 7.45 -15.61
CA PRO A 39 16.48 8.59 -16.21
C PRO A 39 17.82 8.90 -15.53
N LEU A 40 17.98 8.52 -14.27
CA LEU A 40 19.21 8.72 -13.49
C LEU A 40 20.08 7.45 -13.44
N TYR A 41 19.61 6.35 -14.02
CA TYR A 41 20.20 5.01 -13.86
C TYR A 41 20.50 4.65 -12.39
N LEU A 42 19.68 5.18 -11.47
CA LEU A 42 19.87 5.04 -10.03
C LEU A 42 18.86 4.04 -9.47
N GLN A 43 19.34 3.15 -8.61
CA GLN A 43 18.52 2.21 -7.87
C GLN A 43 18.80 2.33 -6.37
N VAL A 44 17.74 2.44 -5.57
CA VAL A 44 17.81 2.43 -4.11
C VAL A 44 17.02 1.24 -3.59
N ARG A 45 17.66 0.42 -2.76
CA ARG A 45 17.05 -0.72 -2.07
C ARG A 45 17.00 -0.45 -0.58
N ILE A 46 15.88 -0.77 0.03
CA ILE A 46 15.64 -0.61 1.46
C ILE A 46 15.04 -1.91 1.97
N GLU A 47 15.65 -2.48 2.99
CA GLU A 47 15.24 -3.75 3.60
C GLU A 47 15.03 -3.52 5.09
N GLY A 48 14.01 -4.16 5.66
CA GLY A 48 13.71 -3.98 7.08
C GLY A 48 12.45 -4.71 7.52
N LYS A 49 12.02 -4.40 8.74
CA LYS A 49 10.82 -4.95 9.34
C LYS A 49 9.66 -3.97 9.20
N ALA A 50 8.56 -4.41 8.61
CA ALA A 50 7.32 -3.65 8.56
C ALA A 50 6.62 -3.66 9.92
N VAL A 51 6.08 -2.49 10.30
CA VAL A 51 5.23 -2.31 11.48
C VAL A 51 3.95 -1.61 11.06
N LYS A 52 2.84 -1.88 11.75
CA LYS A 52 1.59 -1.16 11.51
C LYS A 52 1.71 0.27 12.02
N THR A 53 1.22 1.23 11.25
CA THR A 53 1.05 2.62 11.71
C THR A 53 -0.05 2.70 12.77
N ASP A 54 -0.16 3.85 13.43
CA ASP A 54 -1.27 4.12 14.33
C ASP A 54 -2.60 3.99 13.55
N PRO A 55 -3.61 3.25 14.08
CA PRO A 55 -4.92 3.15 13.44
C PRO A 55 -5.54 4.52 13.10
N LYS A 56 -5.34 5.52 13.98
CA LYS A 56 -5.83 6.89 13.78
C LYS A 56 -5.12 7.56 12.61
N GLU A 57 -3.79 7.42 12.49
CA GLU A 57 -3.04 7.92 11.33
C GLU A 57 -3.53 7.27 10.03
N SER A 58 -3.80 5.96 10.06
CA SER A 58 -4.34 5.23 8.90
C SER A 58 -5.74 5.70 8.50
N GLU A 59 -6.60 6.00 9.46
CA GLU A 59 -7.96 6.50 9.23
C GLU A 59 -7.94 7.95 8.71
N GLU A 60 -7.14 8.83 9.31
CA GLU A 60 -6.92 10.19 8.84
C GLU A 60 -6.38 10.21 7.41
N TYR A 61 -5.39 9.36 7.11
CA TYR A 61 -4.89 9.19 5.75
C TYR A 61 -6.00 8.71 4.81
N PHE A 62 -6.80 7.72 5.19
CA PHE A 62 -7.89 7.21 4.35
C PHE A 62 -8.89 8.31 3.99
N HIS A 63 -9.30 9.13 4.98
CA HIS A 63 -10.23 10.24 4.77
C HIS A 63 -9.64 11.40 3.98
N SER A 64 -8.31 11.58 3.99
CA SER A 64 -7.63 12.59 3.15
C SER A 64 -7.68 12.27 1.64
N ARG A 65 -7.93 11.00 1.26
CA ARG A 65 -7.95 10.58 -0.14
C ARG A 65 -9.17 11.15 -0.88
N PRO A 66 -9.10 11.39 -2.21
CA PRO A 66 -10.27 11.72 -3.00
C PRO A 66 -11.42 10.72 -2.78
N LYS A 67 -12.67 11.18 -2.75
CA LYS A 67 -13.83 10.35 -2.38
C LYS A 67 -14.00 9.13 -3.29
N SER A 68 -13.71 9.26 -4.59
CA SER A 68 -13.67 8.13 -5.53
C SER A 68 -12.65 7.06 -5.11
N ASN A 69 -11.47 7.47 -4.63
CA ASN A 69 -10.43 6.55 -4.18
C ASN A 69 -10.78 5.86 -2.86
N GLN A 70 -11.54 6.52 -1.98
CA GLN A 70 -12.09 5.90 -0.77
C GLN A 70 -13.11 4.82 -1.14
N LEU A 71 -14.07 5.16 -2.01
CA LEU A 71 -15.10 4.24 -2.48
C LEU A 71 -14.49 3.01 -3.16
N SER A 72 -13.57 3.19 -4.10
CA SER A 72 -12.91 2.06 -4.77
C SER A 72 -12.11 1.19 -3.81
N ALA A 73 -11.49 1.76 -2.78
CA ALA A 73 -10.77 0.99 -1.77
C ALA A 73 -11.72 0.24 -0.83
N ALA A 74 -12.92 0.77 -0.57
CA ALA A 74 -13.93 0.13 0.28
C ALA A 74 -14.70 -0.97 -0.46
N THR A 75 -14.91 -0.85 -1.77
CA THR A 75 -15.65 -1.84 -2.58
C THR A 75 -14.77 -2.94 -3.16
N SER A 76 -13.45 -2.71 -3.24
CA SER A 76 -12.50 -3.69 -3.76
C SER A 76 -11.87 -4.50 -2.63
N ASN A 77 -12.26 -5.77 -2.55
CA ASN A 77 -11.48 -6.78 -1.86
C ASN A 77 -10.22 -7.05 -2.68
N GLN A 78 -9.17 -6.28 -2.38
CA GLN A 78 -7.93 -6.33 -3.14
C GLN A 78 -7.34 -7.74 -3.11
N ASP A 79 -7.03 -8.27 -4.31
CA ASP A 79 -6.53 -9.63 -4.56
C ASP A 79 -7.59 -10.74 -4.53
N GLU A 80 -8.89 -10.42 -4.44
CA GLU A 80 -9.99 -11.37 -4.63
C GLU A 80 -10.37 -11.54 -6.12
N VAL A 81 -10.73 -12.76 -6.53
CA VAL A 81 -11.21 -13.05 -7.89
C VAL A 81 -12.62 -12.50 -8.06
N VAL A 82 -12.83 -11.68 -9.10
CA VAL A 82 -14.16 -11.20 -9.49
C VAL A 82 -14.67 -11.99 -10.69
N GLU A 83 -15.96 -12.39 -10.66
CA GLU A 83 -16.56 -13.25 -11.69
C GLU A 83 -16.61 -12.60 -13.08
N SER A 84 -16.89 -11.30 -13.16
CA SER A 84 -16.84 -10.53 -14.40
C SER A 84 -16.87 -9.03 -14.13
N MET A 85 -16.27 -8.23 -15.03
CA MET A 85 -16.44 -6.78 -15.01
C MET A 85 -17.63 -6.38 -15.90
N LYS A 86 -18.70 -5.83 -15.31
CA LYS A 86 -19.74 -5.14 -16.08
C LYS A 86 -19.23 -3.76 -16.46
N VAL A 87 -18.83 -3.61 -17.73
CA VAL A 87 -18.52 -2.31 -18.32
C VAL A 87 -19.81 -1.74 -18.91
N ASN A 88 -20.41 -0.75 -18.26
CA ASN A 88 -21.47 0.04 -18.90
C ASN A 88 -20.81 0.93 -19.96
N ARG A 89 -21.15 0.69 -21.24
CA ARG A 89 -20.88 1.61 -22.34
C ARG A 89 -21.93 2.72 -22.36
#